data_AF-A0A2W1JZY2-F1
#
_entry.id   AF-A0A2W1JZY2-F1
#
_cell.length_a   1.000
_cell.length_b   1.000
_cell.length_c   1.000
_cell.angle_alpha   90.00
_cell.angle_beta   90.00
_cell.angle_gamma   90.00
#
_symmetry.space_group_name_H-M   'P 1'
#
loop_
_entity.id
_entity.type
_entity.pdbx_description
1 polymer ?
#
loop_
_entity_poly.entity_id
_entity_poly.type
_entity_poly.pdbx_seq_one_letter_code
_entity_poly.pdbx_strand_id
1 'polypeptide(L)'
;MSPTWINQPDRSDPRYRRYGDRINFAFNIIMFLFIMSGVWFFKLLKHADWGWTANLTWGWLATIVLQGVYVFAIANYDGFENSPPIQSSSKKKE
;
A
#
# COMPACT_ATOMS: atom_id res chain seq x y z
N MET A 1 35.30 -2.93 0.80
CA MET A 1 34.58 -2.11 -0.20
C MET A 1 33.15 -1.92 0.28
N SER A 2 32.60 -0.71 0.18
CA SER A 2 31.18 -0.47 0.45
C SER A 2 30.37 -0.93 -0.78
N PRO A 3 29.32 -1.75 -0.61
CA PRO A 3 28.49 -2.18 -1.72
C PRO A 3 27.85 -0.97 -2.42
N THR A 4 28.13 -0.81 -3.71
CA THR A 4 27.46 0.16 -4.58
C THR A 4 26.11 -0.39 -5.01
N TRP A 5 25.06 0.40 -4.83
CA TRP A 5 23.74 0.07 -5.35
C TRP A 5 23.77 0.10 -6.87
N ILE A 6 23.48 -1.04 -7.49
CA ILE A 6 23.64 -1.24 -8.95
C ILE A 6 22.63 -0.43 -9.76
N ASN A 7 21.43 -0.19 -9.25
CA ASN A 7 20.42 0.66 -9.90
C ASN A 7 19.62 1.45 -8.85
N GLN A 8 19.39 2.73 -9.12
CA GLN A 8 18.49 3.56 -8.31
C GLN A 8 17.04 3.19 -8.67
N PRO A 9 16.15 2.94 -7.69
CA PRO A 9 14.77 2.55 -7.99
C PRO A 9 14.07 3.67 -8.76
N ASP A 10 13.67 3.38 -10.00
CA ASP A 10 12.91 4.29 -10.84
C ASP A 10 11.41 4.12 -10.57
N ARG A 11 10.69 5.24 -10.48
CA ARG A 11 9.22 5.26 -10.36
C ARG A 11 8.52 4.75 -11.60
N SER A 12 9.18 4.73 -12.76
CA SER A 12 8.60 4.19 -13.98
C SER A 12 8.51 2.65 -13.96
N ASP A 13 9.33 1.97 -13.14
CA ASP A 13 9.39 0.51 -13.06
C ASP A 13 8.09 -0.09 -12.49
N PRO A 14 7.39 -0.97 -13.26
CA PRO A 14 6.20 -1.67 -12.78
C PRO A 14 6.39 -2.44 -11.48
N ARG A 15 7.58 -3.00 -11.22
CA ARG A 15 7.88 -3.76 -9.98
C ARG A 15 7.87 -2.85 -8.76
N TYR A 16 8.55 -1.72 -8.89
CA TYR A 16 8.65 -0.73 -7.83
C TYR A 16 7.28 -0.10 -7.54
N ARG A 17 6.52 0.22 -8.59
CA ARG A 17 5.14 0.73 -8.48
C ARG A 17 4.22 -0.25 -7.77
N ARG A 18 4.18 -1.52 -8.19
CA ARG A 18 3.34 -2.56 -7.57
C ARG A 18 3.60 -2.72 -6.08
N TYR A 19 4.86 -2.70 -5.67
CA TYR A 19 5.22 -2.78 -4.26
C TYR A 19 4.79 -1.52 -3.49
N GLY A 20 5.08 -0.34 -4.03
CA GLY A 20 4.70 0.94 -3.43
C GLY A 20 3.19 1.08 -3.24
N ASP A 21 2.40 0.71 -4.24
CA ASP A 21 0.94 0.76 -4.20
C ASP A 21 0.36 -0.13 -3.10
N ARG A 22 0.91 -1.34 -2.93
CA ARG A 22 0.51 -2.30 -1.89
C ARG A 22 0.86 -1.80 -0.49
N ILE A 23 2.04 -1.20 -0.31
CA ILE A 23 2.43 -0.62 0.97
C ILE A 23 1.54 0.58 1.31
N ASN A 24 1.29 1.47 0.36
CA ASN A 24 0.39 2.61 0.56
C ASN A 24 -1.03 2.16 0.93
N PHE A 25 -1.52 1.09 0.29
CA PHE A 25 -2.80 0.48 0.63
C PHE A 25 -2.80 -0.11 2.05
N ALA A 26 -1.78 -0.90 2.41
CA ALA A 26 -1.65 -1.47 3.76
C ALA A 26 -1.56 -0.38 4.84
N PHE A 27 -0.83 0.69 4.57
CA PHE A 27 -0.71 1.84 5.47
C PHE A 27 -2.06 2.54 5.68
N ASN A 28 -2.86 2.71 4.62
CA ASN A 28 -4.22 3.26 4.73
C ASN A 28 -5.12 2.38 5.61
N ILE A 29 -5.04 1.05 5.48
CA ILE A 29 -5.79 0.12 6.35
C ILE A 29 -5.38 0.30 7.82
N ILE A 30 -4.08 0.33 8.11
CA ILE A 30 -3.57 0.48 9.48
C ILE A 30 -4.02 1.82 10.07
N MET A 31 -3.90 2.91 9.31
CA MET A 31 -4.32 4.24 9.73
C MET A 31 -5.83 4.29 10.02
N PHE A 32 -6.65 3.68 9.15
CA PHE A 32 -8.08 3.58 9.35
C PHE A 32 -8.43 2.81 10.63
N LEU A 33 -7.83 1.64 10.84
CA LEU A 33 -8.09 0.84 12.03
C LEU A 33 -7.68 1.58 13.31
N PHE A 34 -6.52 2.24 13.30
CA PHE A 34 -6.04 2.99 14.45
C PHE A 34 -6.98 4.15 14.80
N ILE A 35 -7.36 4.96 13.81
CA ILE A 35 -8.21 6.13 14.03
C ILE A 35 -9.64 5.72 14.38
N MET A 36 -10.23 4.78 13.65
CA MET A 36 -11.60 4.33 13.94
C MET A 36 -11.68 3.66 15.30
N SER A 37 -10.70 2.84 15.67
CA SER A 37 -10.66 2.22 17.00
C SER A 37 -10.62 3.29 18.10
N GLY A 38 -9.76 4.32 17.96
CA GLY A 38 -9.69 5.43 18.88
C GLY A 38 -11.02 6.20 19.00
N VAL A 39 -11.61 6.58 17.86
CA VAL A 39 -12.89 7.32 17.84
C VAL A 39 -14.01 6.53 18.49
N TRP A 40 -14.16 5.24 18.16
CA TRP A 40 -15.18 4.38 18.74
C TRP A 40 -14.95 4.10 20.23
N PHE A 41 -13.69 3.98 20.66
CA PHE A 41 -13.34 3.88 22.07
C PHE A 41 -13.77 5.11 22.88
N PHE A 42 -13.45 6.32 22.40
CA PHE A 42 -13.86 7.55 23.09
C PHE A 42 -15.38 7.76 23.06
N LYS A 43 -16.04 7.37 21.97
CA LYS A 43 -17.49 7.38 21.85
C LYS A 43 -18.13 6.52 22.96
N LEU A 44 -17.58 5.32 23.18
CA LEU A 44 -18.02 4.42 24.25
C LEU A 44 -17.73 5.02 25.64
N LEU A 45 -16.52 5.54 25.86
CA LEU A 45 -16.11 6.12 27.14
C LEU A 45 -16.95 7.33 27.56
N LYS A 46 -17.42 8.12 26.59
CA LYS A 46 -18.22 9.33 26.83
C LYS A 46 -19.73 9.11 26.68
N HIS A 47 -20.18 7.90 26.34
CA HIS A 47 -21.57 7.62 25.94
C HIS A 47 -22.09 8.66 24.93
N ALA A 48 -21.25 9.02 23.96
CA ALA A 48 -21.55 10.11 23.04
C ALA A 48 -22.35 9.60 21.83
N ASP A 49 -23.51 10.20 21.56
CA ASP A 49 -24.36 9.85 20.41
C ASP A 49 -24.00 10.68 19.16
N TRP A 50 -22.74 10.59 18.74
CA TRP A 50 -22.28 11.22 17.51
C TRP A 50 -22.81 10.47 16.29
N GLY A 51 -23.88 10.99 15.68
CA GLY A 51 -24.49 10.42 14.47
C GLY A 51 -23.56 10.39 13.26
N TRP A 52 -22.56 11.28 13.20
CA TRP A 52 -21.60 11.33 12.09
C TRP A 52 -20.55 10.21 12.11
N THR A 53 -20.33 9.55 13.26
CA THR A 53 -19.28 8.52 13.40
C THR A 53 -19.50 7.36 12.45
N ALA A 54 -20.75 6.91 12.30
CA ALA A 54 -21.09 5.82 11.37
C ALA A 54 -20.82 6.21 9.92
N ASN A 55 -21.26 7.40 9.49
CA ASN A 55 -21.04 7.89 8.14
C ASN A 55 -19.55 8.06 7.82
N LEU A 56 -18.75 8.53 8.79
CA LEU A 56 -17.30 8.63 8.63
C LEU A 56 -16.64 7.26 8.45
N THR A 57 -17.01 6.28 9.29
CA THR A 57 -16.46 4.92 9.18
C THR A 57 -16.81 4.29 7.83
N TRP A 58 -18.07 4.39 7.39
CA TRP A 58 -18.50 3.85 6.10
C TRP A 58 -17.87 4.57 4.92
N GLY A 59 -17.80 5.90 4.95
CA GLY A 59 -17.19 6.69 3.88
C GLY A 59 -15.71 6.37 3.69
N TRP A 60 -14.94 6.28 4.78
CA TRP A 60 -13.53 5.94 4.68
C TRP A 60 -13.31 4.46 4.29
N LEU A 61 -14.13 3.54 4.82
CA LEU A 61 -14.07 2.15 4.40
C LEU A 61 -14.32 2.00 2.90
N ALA A 62 -15.27 2.75 2.34
CA ALA A 62 -15.49 2.80 0.89
C ALA A 62 -14.26 3.31 0.12
N THR A 63 -13.58 4.35 0.61
CA THR A 63 -12.32 4.84 0.02
C THR A 63 -11.24 3.75 -0.01
N ILE A 64 -11.09 2.98 1.08
CA ILE A 64 -10.12 1.88 1.14
C ILE A 64 -10.49 0.79 0.13
N VAL A 65 -11.76 0.40 0.06
CA VAL A 65 -12.23 -0.59 -0.91
C VAL A 65 -11.94 -0.12 -2.34
N LEU A 66 -12.25 1.15 -2.66
CA LEU A 66 -11.98 1.72 -3.97
C LEU A 66 -10.48 1.72 -4.29
N GLN A 67 -9.62 2.09 -3.34
CA GLN A 67 -8.18 2.04 -3.51
C GLN A 67 -7.67 0.60 -3.68
N GLY A 68 -8.23 -0.37 -2.95
CA GLY A 68 -7.93 -1.78 -3.12
C GLY A 68 -8.29 -2.28 -4.52
N VAL A 69 -9.50 -1.97 -5.00
CA VAL A 69 -9.94 -2.33 -6.36
C VAL A 69 -9.01 -1.74 -7.40
N TYR A 70 -8.58 -0.49 -7.25
CA TYR A 70 -7.61 0.13 -8.15
C TYR A 70 -6.29 -0.65 -8.22
N VAL A 71 -5.69 -0.96 -7.07
CA VAL A 71 -4.38 -1.64 -6.99
C VAL A 71 -4.43 -3.08 -7.48
N PHE A 72 -5.54 -3.80 -7.24
CA PHE A 72 -5.64 -5.22 -7.57
C PHE A 72 -6.25 -5.52 -8.95
N ALA A 73 -7.22 -4.72 -9.40
CA ALA A 73 -7.99 -5.01 -10.61
C ALA A 73 -7.67 -4.09 -11.80
N ILE A 74 -7.26 -2.85 -11.55
CA ILE A 74 -7.10 -1.84 -12.61
C ILE A 74 -5.63 -1.58 -12.94
N ALA A 75 -4.74 -1.64 -11.94
CA ALA A 75 -3.34 -1.33 -12.12
C ALA A 75 -2.66 -2.34 -13.05
N ASN A 76 -2.32 -1.89 -14.26
CA ASN A 76 -1.55 -2.65 -15.23
C ASN A 76 -0.05 -2.60 -14.87
N TYR A 77 0.55 -3.78 -14.69
CA TYR A 77 1.97 -3.95 -14.40
C TYR A 77 2.70 -4.78 -15.48
N ASP A 78 2.13 -4.91 -16.68
CA ASP A 78 2.52 -5.85 -17.76
C ASP A 78 3.97 -5.68 -18.25
N GLY A 79 4.62 -4.55 -17.98
CA GLY A 79 6.07 -4.40 -18.22
C GLY A 79 6.95 -5.33 -17.38
N PHE A 80 6.38 -6.01 -16.37
CA PHE A 80 7.06 -6.98 -15.51
C PHE A 80 7.35 -8.33 -16.19
N GLU A 81 6.37 -8.88 -16.90
CA GLU A 81 6.38 -10.28 -17.34
C GLU A 81 7.39 -10.52 -18.47
N ASN A 82 7.68 -9.48 -19.26
CA ASN A 82 8.67 -9.51 -20.34
C ASN A 82 10.10 -9.13 -19.88
N SER A 83 10.28 -8.79 -18.61
CA SER A 83 11.58 -8.37 -18.08
C SER A 83 12.36 -9.58 -17.56
N PRO A 84 13.58 -9.85 -18.08
CA PRO A 84 14.34 -11.03 -17.70
C PRO A 84 14.58 -11.10 -16.18
N PRO A 85 14.69 -12.30 -15.59
CA PRO A 85 15.06 -12.45 -14.18
C PRO A 85 16.37 -11.70 -13.93
N ILE A 86 16.46 -11.03 -12.78
CA ILE A 86 17.67 -10.31 -12.36
C ILE A 86 18.78 -11.37 -12.26
N GLN A 87 19.61 -11.50 -13.29
CA GLN A 87 20.74 -12.40 -13.27
C GLN A 87 21.73 -11.84 -12.25
N SER A 88 21.90 -12.53 -11.12
CA SER A 88 22.99 -12.22 -10.20
C SER A 88 24.29 -12.47 -10.95
N SER A 89 25.08 -11.42 -11.18
CA SER A 89 26.34 -11.49 -11.91
C SER A 89 27.45 -12.23 -11.15
N SER A 90 27.11 -13.16 -10.24
CA SER A 90 28.09 -13.88 -9.41
C SER A 90 28.77 -15.04 -10.16
N LYS A 91 28.43 -15.29 -11.43
CA LYS A 91 29.02 -16.35 -12.28
C LYS A 91 29.96 -15.81 -13.36
N LYS A 92 30.83 -14.84 -13.03
CA LYS A 92 31.88 -14.41 -13.99
C LYS A 92 33.17 -13.98 -13.31
N LYS A 93 33.74 -14.87 -12.50
CA LYS A 93 35.15 -14.82 -12.07
C LYS A 93 35.63 -16.26 -11.85
N GLU A 94 35.81 -16.98 -12.97
CA GLU A 94 36.85 -18.01 -13.09
C GLU A 94 37.95 -17.43 -13.98
#